data_AF-A0AB94IJ64-F1
#
_entry.id   AF-A0AB94IJ64-F1
#
_cell.length_a   1.000
_cell.length_b   1.000
_cell.length_c   1.000
_cell.angle_alpha   90.00
_cell.angle_beta   90.00
_cell.angle_gamma   90.00
#
_symmetry.space_group_name_H-M   'P 1'
#
loop_
_entity.id
_entity.type
_entity.pdbx_description
1 polymer ?
#
loop_
_entity_poly.entity_id
_entity_poly.type
_entity_poly.pdbx_seq_one_letter_code
_entity_poly.pdbx_strand_id
1 'polypeptide(L)'
;MSLQMVHSITMIVTDKKPCLLCSKDFEYAAIVSGEEIEALRSIHDGKVVTDQVVILKKSFANHNKLQIVDVEITAKCPYCHSNNRFNRFVTLENSKNES
;
A
#
# COMPACT_ATOMS: atom_id res chain seq x y z
N MET A 1 -4.71 -26.14 21.65
CA MET A 1 -5.27 -25.15 20.71
C MET A 1 -4.17 -24.14 20.44
N SER A 2 -3.49 -24.25 19.29
CA SER A 2 -2.42 -23.31 18.93
C SER A 2 -3.07 -22.13 18.23
N LEU A 3 -3.11 -20.97 18.89
CA LEU A 3 -3.42 -19.70 18.24
C LEU A 3 -2.21 -19.36 17.37
N GLN A 4 -2.26 -19.77 16.10
CA GLN A 4 -1.41 -19.17 15.09
C GLN A 4 -1.79 -17.70 15.00
N MET A 5 -1.03 -16.84 15.68
CA MET A 5 -0.97 -15.43 15.37
C MET A 5 -0.47 -15.35 13.93
N VAL A 6 -1.39 -15.19 12.98
CA VAL A 6 -1.07 -14.66 11.67
C VAL A 6 -0.52 -13.27 11.96
N HIS A 7 0.80 -13.10 11.91
CA HIS A 7 1.44 -11.79 11.89
C HIS A 7 0.88 -11.09 10.65
N SER A 8 -0.19 -10.30 10.83
CA SER A 8 -0.72 -9.43 9.79
C SER A 8 0.36 -8.40 9.52
N ILE A 9 1.25 -8.68 8.57
CA ILE A 9 2.23 -7.71 8.08
C ILE A 9 1.39 -6.61 7.41
N THR A 10 1.20 -5.51 8.12
CA THR A 10 0.54 -4.33 7.55
C THR A 10 1.46 -3.76 6.48
N MET A 11 1.07 -3.91 5.23
CA MET A 11 1.81 -3.46 4.08
C MET A 11 1.32 -2.07 3.69
N ILE A 12 2.18 -1.08 3.89
CA ILE A 12 1.89 0.32 3.58
C ILE A 12 2.86 0.79 2.51
N VAL A 13 2.32 1.35 1.43
CA VAL A 13 3.09 2.01 0.38
C VAL A 13 2.96 3.51 0.58
N THR A 14 4.08 4.20 0.78
CA THR A 14 4.10 5.66 0.86
C THR A 14 4.91 6.27 -0.26
N ASP A 15 4.43 7.36 -0.82
CA ASP A 15 5.13 8.07 -1.90
C ASP A 15 4.56 9.50 -2.06
N LYS A 16 5.25 10.32 -2.87
CA LYS A 16 4.85 11.69 -3.22
C LYS A 16 4.46 11.76 -4.70
N LYS A 17 3.29 12.34 -5.00
CA LYS A 17 2.79 12.48 -6.38
C LYS A 17 2.21 13.86 -6.64
N PRO A 18 2.41 14.42 -7.85
CA PRO A 18 1.66 15.59 -8.28
C PRO A 18 0.21 15.19 -8.54
N CYS A 19 -0.73 16.03 -8.11
CA CYS A 19 -2.12 15.88 -8.50
C CYS A 19 -2.29 16.16 -10.00
N LEU A 20 -2.95 15.25 -10.72
CA LEU A 20 -3.22 15.39 -12.16
C LEU A 20 -4.08 16.62 -12.49
N LEU A 21 -4.91 17.08 -11.55
CA LEU A 21 -5.83 18.19 -11.77
C LEU A 21 -5.26 19.55 -11.37
N CYS A 22 -4.70 19.67 -10.15
CA CYS A 22 -4.23 20.96 -9.64
C CYS A 22 -2.70 21.11 -9.62
N SER A 23 -1.98 20.08 -10.08
CA SER A 23 -0.51 20.03 -10.16
C SER A 23 0.23 20.19 -8.83
N LYS A 24 -0.48 20.29 -7.70
CA LYS A 24 0.14 20.32 -6.37
C LYS A 24 0.57 18.93 -5.96
N ASP A 25 1.79 18.83 -5.47
CA ASP A 25 2.29 17.60 -4.89
C ASP A 25 1.60 17.28 -3.56
N PHE A 26 1.27 16.02 -3.35
CA PHE A 26 0.82 15.51 -2.06
C PHE A 26 1.48 14.16 -1.77
N GLU A 27 1.64 13.87 -0.48
CA GLU A 27 2.11 12.56 -0.01
C GLU A 27 0.91 11.68 0.35
N TYR A 28 1.05 10.39 0.09
CA TYR A 28 0.03 9.41 0.43
C TYR A 28 0.63 8.21 1.17
N ALA A 29 -0.24 7.51 1.89
CA ALA A 29 0.01 6.20 2.49
C ALA A 29 -1.13 5.26 2.07
N ALA A 30 -0.81 4.23 1.30
CA ALA A 30 -1.76 3.27 0.75
C ALA A 30 -1.62 1.92 1.46
N ILE A 31 -2.72 1.41 1.99
CA ILE A 31 -2.75 0.14 2.74
C ILE A 31 -3.03 -0.98 1.73
N VAL A 32 -2.04 -1.83 1.48
CA VAL A 32 -2.14 -2.95 0.54
C VAL A 32 -2.64 -4.21 1.26
N SER A 33 -2.27 -4.39 2.53
CA SER A 33 -2.75 -5.44 3.43
C SER A 33 -2.60 -4.99 4.88
N GLY A 34 -3.44 -5.45 5.80
CA GLY A 34 -3.31 -5.17 7.24
C GLY A 34 -4.41 -4.30 7.83
N GLU A 35 -4.13 -3.69 8.97
CA GLU A 35 -5.11 -3.11 9.92
C GLU A 35 -5.97 -1.95 9.38
N GLU A 36 -7.02 -1.66 10.14
CA GLU A 36 -8.08 -0.66 9.91
C GLU A 36 -7.50 0.76 9.75
N ILE A 37 -7.96 1.49 8.71
CA ILE A 37 -7.48 2.84 8.32
C ILE A 37 -7.37 3.81 9.49
N GLU A 38 -8.30 3.74 10.45
CA GLU A 38 -8.38 4.69 11.56
C GLU A 38 -7.13 4.67 12.44
N ALA A 39 -6.56 3.49 12.68
CA ALA A 39 -5.32 3.33 13.43
C ALA A 39 -4.10 3.90 12.70
N LEU A 40 -4.12 3.91 11.36
CA LEU A 40 -3.00 4.37 10.54
C LEU A 40 -3.02 5.88 10.27
N ARG A 41 -4.20 6.51 10.33
CA ARG A 41 -4.33 7.97 10.22
C ARG A 41 -3.59 8.71 11.34
N SER A 42 -3.52 8.14 12.55
CA SER A 42 -2.82 8.76 13.68
C SER A 42 -1.29 8.68 13.57
N ILE A 43 -0.76 7.73 12.79
CA ILE A 43 0.69 7.48 12.66
C ILE A 43 1.26 8.15 11.39
N HIS A 44 0.42 8.39 10.38
CA HIS A 44 0.79 9.01 9.12
C HIS A 44 0.29 10.46 9.01
N ASP A 45 0.60 11.27 10.04
CA ASP A 45 0.21 12.68 10.07
C ASP A 45 0.77 13.44 8.84
N GLY A 46 -0.05 14.31 8.27
CA GLY A 46 0.27 15.06 7.05
C GLY A 46 0.16 14.28 5.72
N LYS A 47 -0.08 12.96 5.73
CA LYS A 47 -0.26 12.16 4.50
C LYS A 47 -1.72 11.83 4.23
N VAL A 48 -2.07 11.70 2.95
CA VAL A 48 -3.37 11.15 2.55
C VAL A 48 -3.36 9.63 2.75
N VAL A 49 -4.14 9.14 3.71
CA VAL A 49 -4.30 7.69 3.94
C VAL A 49 -5.43 7.14 3.05
N THR A 50 -5.16 6.03 2.34
CA THR A 50 -6.13 5.34 1.49
C THR A 50 -6.01 3.82 1.60
N ASP A 51 -7.14 3.12 1.58
CA ASP A 51 -7.27 1.68 1.42
C ASP A 51 -7.77 1.29 0.01
N GLN A 52 -8.00 2.29 -0.85
CA GLN A 52 -8.47 2.07 -2.22
C GLN A 52 -7.31 1.57 -3.08
N VAL A 53 -6.98 0.30 -2.89
CA VAL A 53 -5.90 -0.42 -3.55
C VAL A 53 -6.47 -1.63 -4.26
N VAL A 54 -6.17 -1.76 -5.56
CA VAL A 54 -6.57 -2.91 -6.38
C VAL A 54 -5.31 -3.68 -6.78
N ILE A 55 -5.27 -4.98 -6.47
CA ILE A 55 -4.19 -5.85 -6.94
C ILE A 55 -4.47 -6.21 -8.41
N LEU A 56 -3.62 -5.72 -9.31
CA LEU A 56 -3.74 -5.98 -10.75
C LEU A 56 -3.10 -7.31 -11.14
N LYS A 57 -1.91 -7.58 -10.63
CA LYS A 57 -1.13 -8.77 -10.98
C LYS A 57 -0.26 -9.22 -9.82
N LYS A 58 -0.09 -10.53 -9.69
CA LYS A 58 0.91 -11.16 -8.81
C LYS A 58 1.84 -11.99 -9.67
N SER A 59 3.13 -11.85 -9.47
CA SER A 59 4.16 -12.66 -10.13
C SER A 59 5.19 -13.11 -9.13
N PHE A 60 5.76 -14.29 -9.32
CA PHE A 60 6.80 -14.82 -8.46
C PHE A 60 8.15 -14.78 -9.18
N ALA A 61 9.19 -14.42 -8.44
CA ALA A 61 10.57 -14.38 -8.90
C ALA A 61 11.48 -15.11 -7.90
N ASN A 62 12.71 -15.41 -8.32
CA ASN A 62 13.73 -16.06 -7.49
C ASN A 62 13.22 -17.37 -6.82
N HIS A 63 12.83 -18.36 -7.64
CA HIS A 63 12.34 -19.66 -7.14
C HIS A 63 11.19 -19.54 -6.11
N ASN A 64 10.22 -18.67 -6.38
CA ASN A 64 9.06 -18.39 -5.51
C ASN A 64 9.41 -17.78 -4.13
N LYS A 65 10.63 -17.26 -3.95
CA LYS A 65 11.04 -16.53 -2.74
C LYS A 65 10.62 -15.07 -2.76
N LEU A 66 10.44 -14.48 -3.94
CA LEU A 66 9.98 -13.11 -4.10
C LEU A 66 8.61 -13.10 -4.78
N GLN A 67 7.65 -12.40 -4.19
CA GLN A 67 6.37 -12.11 -4.80
C GLN A 67 6.30 -10.62 -5.17
N ILE A 68 6.20 -10.33 -6.46
CA ILE A 68 6.00 -8.98 -6.98
C ILE A 68 4.50 -8.80 -7.19
N VAL A 69 3.93 -7.76 -6.60
CA VAL A 69 2.53 -7.39 -6.71
C VAL A 69 2.43 -6.05 -7.42
N ASP A 70 1.75 -6.04 -8.55
CA ASP A 70 1.34 -4.82 -9.23
C ASP A 70 0.02 -4.36 -8.60
N VAL A 71 0.03 -3.15 -8.03
CA VAL A 71 -1.12 -2.55 -7.38
C VAL A 71 -1.45 -1.23 -8.03
N GLU A 72 -2.74 -0.95 -8.09
CA GLU A 72 -3.27 0.34 -8.43
C GLU A 72 -3.80 1.01 -7.18
N ILE A 73 -3.42 2.27 -6.98
CA ILE A 73 -3.75 3.03 -5.79
C ILE A 73 -4.57 4.24 -6.22
N THR A 74 -5.69 4.47 -5.53
CA THR A 74 -6.47 5.70 -5.65
C THR A 74 -6.33 6.54 -4.39
N ALA A 75 -5.80 7.76 -4.54
CA ALA A 75 -5.63 8.71 -3.44
C ALA A 75 -6.33 10.04 -3.76
N LYS A 76 -7.05 10.58 -2.77
CA LYS A 76 -7.79 11.84 -2.90
C LYS A 76 -6.86 13.02 -2.60
N CYS A 77 -6.69 13.92 -3.55
CA CYS A 77 -5.85 15.11 -3.37
C CYS A 77 -6.42 15.99 -2.23
N PRO A 78 -5.60 16.44 -1.26
CA PRO A 78 -6.09 17.25 -0.16
C PRO A 78 -6.39 18.70 -0.59
N TYR A 79 -5.88 19.15 -1.75
CA TYR A 79 -6.01 20.54 -2.20
C TYR A 79 -7.21 20.80 -3.10
N CYS A 80 -7.53 19.86 -4.00
CA CYS A 80 -8.64 20.00 -4.96
C CYS A 80 -9.65 18.87 -4.87
N HIS A 81 -9.44 17.91 -3.96
CA HIS A 81 -10.34 16.79 -3.69
C HIS A 81 -10.60 15.83 -4.86
N SER A 82 -9.81 15.93 -5.95
CA SER A 82 -9.87 14.98 -7.06
C SER A 82 -9.24 13.65 -6.67
N ASN A 83 -9.79 12.55 -7.21
CA ASN A 83 -9.17 11.24 -7.10
C ASN A 83 -8.01 11.13 -8.09
N ASN A 84 -6.86 10.66 -7.62
CA ASN A 84 -5.67 10.41 -8.43
C ASN A 84 -5.38 8.91 -8.37
N ARG A 85 -5.28 8.29 -9.56
CA ARG A 85 -5.08 6.84 -9.72
C ARG A 85 -3.72 6.59 -10.36
N PHE A 86 -2.92 5.71 -9.78
CA PHE A 86 -1.58 5.39 -10.28
C PHE A 86 -1.18 3.97 -9.90
N ASN A 87 -0.27 3.38 -10.69
CA ASN A 87 0.22 2.03 -10.48
C ASN A 87 1.54 2.02 -9.71
N ARG A 88 1.74 1.00 -8.87
CA ARG A 88 2.96 0.75 -8.13
C ARG A 88 3.25 -0.75 -8.06
N PHE A 89 4.53 -1.08 -8.18
CA PHE A 89 5.01 -2.43 -7.92
C PHE A 89 5.49 -2.51 -6.49
N VAL A 90 5.10 -3.56 -5.79
CA VAL A 90 5.58 -3.87 -4.45
C VAL A 90 6.15 -5.27 -4.40
N THR A 91 7.27 -5.44 -3.72
CA THR A 91 7.93 -6.74 -3.56
C THR A 91 7.69 -7.25 -2.15
N LEU A 92 7.24 -8.50 -2.06
CA LEU A 92 7.02 -9.24 -0.84
C LEU A 92 8.06 -10.37 -0.78
N GLU A 93 8.92 -10.36 0.23
CA GLU A 93 9.80 -11.48 0.51
C GLU A 93 9.01 -12.56 1.26
N ASN A 94 9.01 -13.78 0.73
CA ASN A 94 8.50 -14.94 1.45
C ASN A 94 9.57 -15.36 2.46
N SER A 95 9.49 -14.85 3.69
CA SER A 95 10.23 -15.39 4.82
C SER A 95 9.64 -16.76 5.18
N LYS A 96 9.96 -17.79 4.40
CA LYS A 96 9.83 -19.17 4.89
C LYS A 96 10.83 -19.30 6.03
N ASN A 97 10.36 -19.24 7.28
CA ASN A 97 11.11 -19.79 8.39
C ASN A 97 11.28 -21.29 8.10
N GLU A 98 12.42 -21.66 7.53
CA GLU A 98 12.94 -23.01 7.65
C GLU A 98 13.47 -23.14 9.08
N SER A 99 12.76 -23.90 9.92
CA SER A 99 13.26 -24.46 11.17
C SER A 99 12.53 -25.78 11.42
#